data_AF-A0A2E6IQ99-F1
#
_entry.id   AF-A0A2E6IQ99-F1
#
_cell.length_a   1.000
_cell.length_b   1.000
_cell.length_c   1.000
_cell.angle_alpha   90.00
_cell.angle_beta   90.00
_cell.angle_gamma   90.00
#
_symmetry.space_group_name_H-M   'P 1'
#
loop_
_entity.id
_entity.type
_entity.pdbx_description
1 polymer ?
#
loop_
_entity_poly.entity_id
_entity_poly.type
_entity_poly.pdbx_seq_one_letter_code
_entity_poly.pdbx_strand_id
1 'polypeptide(L)' 'MAMKDVGLRIRIDRDLREQFLKACQADDKPAAQVLREFMRAYVAERGADSAITHGGGKEKDNGVEP' A
#
# COMPACT_ATOMS: atom_id res chain seq x y z
N MET A 1 -2.94 17.85 -0.89
CA MET A 1 -2.33 16.65 -1.50
C MET A 1 -2.78 15.43 -0.70
N ALA A 2 -3.84 14.74 -1.13
CA ALA A 2 -4.22 13.46 -0.52
C ALA A 2 -3.40 12.36 -1.19
N MET A 3 -2.48 11.76 -0.44
CA MET A 3 -1.76 10.56 -0.84
C MET A 3 -2.81 9.51 -1.19
N LYS A 4 -2.94 9.13 -2.46
CA LYS A 4 -3.96 8.17 -2.88
C LYS A 4 -3.54 6.79 -2.37
N ASP A 5 -4.11 6.35 -1.26
CA ASP A 5 -4.07 4.96 -0.88
C ASP A 5 -4.65 4.11 -2.01
N VAL A 6 -3.84 3.22 -2.58
CA VAL A 6 -4.31 2.23 -3.57
C VAL A 6 -4.67 0.93 -2.85
N GLY A 7 -5.84 0.38 -3.16
CA GLY A 7 -6.28 -0.90 -2.63
C GLY A 7 -5.60 -2.07 -3.35
N LEU A 8 -4.93 -2.95 -2.59
CA LEU A 8 -4.38 -4.21 -3.08
C LEU A 8 -5.28 -5.37 -2.60
N ARG A 9 -5.83 -6.16 -3.51
CA ARG A 9 -6.64 -7.35 -3.16
C ARG A 9 -5.77 -8.59 -3.13
N ILE A 10 -5.55 -9.13 -1.95
CA ILE A 10 -4.77 -10.37 -1.74
C ILE A 10 -5.73 -11.47 -1.28
N ARG A 11 -5.58 -12.68 -1.83
CA ARG A 11 -6.25 -13.88 -1.30
C ARG A 11 -5.25 -14.61 -0.41
N ILE A 12 -5.67 -14.92 0.81
CA ILE A 12 -4.90 -15.69 1.78
C ILE A 12 -5.77 -16.79 2.36
N ASP A 13 -5.13 -17.80 2.95
CA ASP A 13 -5.84 -18.85 3.66
C ASP A 13 -6.60 -18.28 4.87
N ARG A 14 -7.72 -18.91 5.21
CA ARG A 14 -8.56 -18.51 6.33
C ARG A 14 -7.79 -18.60 7.64
N ASP A 15 -7.06 -19.68 7.85
CA ASP A 15 -6.33 -19.90 9.09
C ASP A 15 -5.21 -18.85 9.27
N LEU A 16 -4.49 -18.54 8.19
CA LEU A 16 -3.46 -17.50 8.19
C LEU A 16 -4.04 -16.13 8.53
N ARG A 17 -5.22 -15.78 8.00
CA ARG A 17 -5.92 -14.55 8.36
C ARG A 17 -6.23 -14.49 9.85
N GLU A 18 -6.74 -15.57 10.43
CA GLU A 18 -7.12 -15.63 11.84
C GLU A 18 -5.89 -15.50 12.76
N GLN A 19 -4.80 -16.19 12.42
CA GLN A 19 -3.52 -16.06 13.13
C GLN A 19 -2.97 -14.62 13.04
N PHE A 20 -2.98 -14.02 11.85
CA PHE A 20 -2.52 -12.65 11.65
C PHE A 20 -3.35 -11.64 12.44
N LEU A 21 -4.68 -11.77 12.44
CA LEU A 21 -5.57 -10.91 13.22
C LEU A 21 -5.31 -11.04 14.73
N LYS A 22 -5.11 -12.25 15.25
CA LYS A 22 -4.76 -12.46 16.66
C LYS A 22 -3.44 -11.79 17.02
N ALA A 23 -2.42 -11.90 16.16
CA ALA A 23 -1.14 -11.24 16.38
C ALA A 23 -1.27 -9.71 16.38
N CYS A 24 -2.00 -9.14 15.42
CA CYS A 24 -2.27 -7.71 15.36
C CYS A 24 -3.02 -7.21 16.60
N GLN A 25 -3.98 -7.99 17.09
CA GLN A 25 -4.73 -7.69 18.31
C GLN A 25 -3.85 -7.72 19.56
N ALA A 26 -2.90 -8.65 19.64
CA ALA A 26 -1.93 -8.70 20.74
C ALA A 26 -0.97 -7.50 20.75
N ASP A 27 -0.65 -6.97 19.56
CA ASP A 27 0.21 -5.79 19.38
C ASP A 27 -0.55 -4.45 19.49
N ASP A 28 -1.87 -4.48 19.71
CA ASP A 28 -2.79 -3.32 19.68
C ASP A 28 -2.68 -2.48 18.39
N LYS A 29 -2.37 -3.12 17.26
CA LYS A 29 -2.20 -2.45 15.96
C LYS A 29 -3.22 -2.93 14.95
N PRO A 30 -3.76 -2.04 14.10
CA PRO A 30 -4.62 -2.45 13.00
C PRO A 30 -3.83 -3.28 11.99
N ALA A 31 -4.44 -4.35 11.51
CA ALA A 31 -3.87 -5.27 10.50
C ALA A 31 -3.28 -4.55 9.28
N ALA A 32 -3.92 -3.47 8.83
CA ALA A 32 -3.43 -2.66 7.72
C ALA A 32 -2.11 -1.93 8.04
N GLN A 33 -1.89 -1.48 9.28
CA GLN A 33 -0.65 -0.82 9.68
C GLN A 33 0.49 -1.83 9.73
N VAL A 34 0.27 -2.99 10.35
CA VAL A 34 1.26 -4.08 10.39
C VAL A 34 1.65 -4.52 8.98
N LEU A 35 0.66 -4.70 8.09
CA LEU A 35 0.93 -5.10 6.71
C LEU A 35 1.74 -4.03 5.95
N ARG A 36 1.41 -2.75 6.12
CA ARG A 36 2.15 -1.65 5.48
C ARG A 36 3.59 -1.59 5.96
N GLU A 37 3.83 -1.74 7.26
CA GLU A 37 5.16 -1.74 7.85
C GLU A 37 5.98 -2.95 7.37
N PHE A 38 5.36 -4.13 7.36
CA PHE A 38 5.97 -5.35 6.85
C PHE A 38 6.34 -5.23 5.37
N MET A 39 5.45 -4.68 4.54
CA MET A 39 5.72 -4.42 3.13
C MET A 39 6.87 -3.43 2.93
N ARG A 40 6.95 -2.36 3.73
CA ARG A 40 8.06 -1.39 3.66
C ARG A 40 9.40 -2.05 4.01
N ALA A 41 9.44 -2.80 5.12
CA ALA A 41 10.65 -3.50 5.55
C ALA A 41 11.11 -4.51 4.49
N TYR A 42 10.17 -5.27 3.92
CA TYR A 42 10.45 -6.24 2.86
C TYR A 42 11.01 -5.61 1.58
N VAL A 43 10.47 -4.46 1.16
CA VAL A 43 10.96 -3.71 -0.01
C VAL A 43 12.34 -3.12 0.25
N ALA A 44 12.56 -2.57 1.44
CA ALA A 44 13.85 -2.01 1.86
C ALA A 44 14.95 -3.08 1.87
N GLU A 45 14.66 -4.27 2.41
CA GLU A 45 15.60 -5.39 2.44
C GLU A 45 15.94 -5.91 1.03
N ARG A 46 14.95 -6.01 0.14
CA ARG A 46 15.18 -6.51 -1.23
C ARG A 46 15.78 -5.47 -2.17
N GLY A 47 15.99 -4.23 -1.73
CA GLY A 47 16.53 -3.18 -2.57
C GLY A 47 15.67 -2.91 -3.80
N ALA A 48 14.33 -3.05 -3.70
CA ALA A 48 13.42 -2.64 -4.77
C ALA A 48 13.26 -1.10 -4.76
N ASP A 49 14.39 -0.41 -4.70
CA ASP A 49 14.54 1.01 -4.88
C ASP A 49 15.06 1.23 -6.29
N SER A 50 14.16 1.53 -7.24
CA SER A 50 14.44 2.50 -8.32
C SER A 50 13.35 2.65 -9.40
N ALA A 51 12.32 1.80 -9.51
CA ALA A 51 11.51 1.80 -10.75
C ALA A 51 9.99 1.90 -10.60
N ILE A 52 9.44 2.39 -9.48
CA ILE A 52 8.04 2.85 -9.48
C ILE A 52 8.03 4.35 -9.76
N THR A 53 8.47 4.69 -10.98
CA THR A 53 8.17 5.98 -11.62
C THR A 53 6.66 6.12 -11.58
N HIS A 54 6.15 7.02 -10.73
CA HIS A 54 4.76 7.45 -10.80
C HIS A 54 4.55 8.01 -12.21
N GLY A 55 3.92 7.21 -13.08
CA GLY A 55 3.67 7.56 -14.47
C GLY A 55 3.00 8.92 -14.54
N GLY A 56 3.68 9.85 -15.20
CA GLY A 56 3.20 11.20 -15.44
C GLY A 56 1.91 11.17 -16.25
N GLY A 57 0.81 11.60 -15.62
CA GLY A 57 -0.33 12.15 -16.33
C GLY A 57 -0.02 13.61 -16.65
N LYS A 58 0.65 13.86 -17.77
CA LYS A 58 0.85 15.21 -18.28
C LYS A 58 -0.47 15.77 -18.82
N GLU A 59 -1.05 16.73 -18.09
CA GLU A 59 -1.43 18.07 -18.57
C GLU A 59 -1.87 18.20 -20.05
N LYS A 60 -3.16 18.46 -20.25
CA LYS A 60 -3.67 19.40 -21.25
C LYS A 60 -4.71 20.28 -20.57
N ASP A 61 -4.21 21.37 -19.99
CA ASP A 61 -4.86 22.67 -20.12
C ASP A 61 -5.12 22.92 -21.61
N ASN A 62 -6.38 23.14 -21.99
CA ASN A 62 -6.82 24.33 -22.71
C ASN A 62 -8.24 24.14 -23.28
N GLY A 63 -9.09 25.12 -23.03
CA GLY A 63 -10.47 25.20 -23.50
C GLY A 63 -11.26 26.24 -22.71
N VAL A 64 -10.68 27.42 -22.53
CA VAL A 64 -11.43 28.63 -22.21
C VAL A 64 -12.19 29.08 -23.47
N GLU A 65 -13.33 29.74 -23.23
CA GLU A 65 -14.12 30.61 -24.12
C GLU A 65 -15.40 30.02 -24.72
N PRO A 66 -16.46 30.83 -24.87
CA PRO A 66 -17.05 31.76 -23.90
C PRO A 66 -18.50 31.38 -23.49
#